data_AF-A0A6S6U9A6-F1
#
_entry.id   AF-A0A6S6U9A6-F1
#
_cell.length_a   1.000
_cell.length_b   1.000
_cell.length_c   1.000
_cell.angle_alpha   90.00
_cell.angle_beta   90.00
_cell.angle_gamma   90.00
#
_symmetry.space_group_name_H-M   'P 1'
#
loop_
_entity.id
_entity.type
_entity.pdbx_description
1 polymer ?
#
loop_
_entity_poly.entity_id
_entity_poly.type
_entity_poly.pdbx_seq_one_letter_code
_entity_poly.pdbx_strand_id
1 'polypeptide(L)'
;MQEEHQALKEPYSLEIILSTITTQKNNTAKKRLIFDQGPLSGIASKWVILFILSLPIMLYAGIFNPVMFEILGIAQAIIFFVVFLSMVMIIIVVSVFINNNKVLREVSSSWNTYFPNVDLKLALSSSATPYKDFFKHYNTALSKNLSGQTLQEELAENFATMEVENQALMNAIRANENKR
;
A
#
# COMPACT_ATOMS: atom_id res chain seq x y z
N MET A 1 -28.19 -20.36 7.53
CA MET A 1 -28.29 -20.23 6.06
C MET A 1 -28.75 -18.82 5.76
N GLN A 2 -27.81 -17.92 5.46
CA GLN A 2 -28.08 -16.62 4.86
C GLN A 2 -27.25 -16.59 3.57
N GLU A 3 -27.87 -17.06 2.51
CA GLU A 3 -27.34 -16.97 1.15
C GLU A 3 -27.57 -15.56 0.61
N GLU A 4 -26.50 -15.04 0.01
CA GLU A 4 -26.44 -14.14 -1.13
C GLU A 4 -27.49 -13.03 -1.32
N HIS A 5 -27.00 -11.80 -1.12
CA HIS A 5 -27.00 -10.84 -2.22
C HIS A 5 -25.57 -10.34 -2.44
N GLN A 6 -24.71 -11.18 -3.02
CA GLN A 6 -23.57 -10.65 -3.78
C GLN A 6 -24.16 -10.10 -5.08
N ALA A 7 -24.58 -8.83 -5.04
CA ALA A 7 -24.79 -8.08 -6.27
C ALA A 7 -23.49 -8.20 -7.08
N LEU A 8 -23.58 -8.73 -8.30
CA LEU A 8 -22.52 -8.69 -9.29
C LEU A 8 -22.12 -7.22 -9.46
N LYS A 9 -21.13 -6.76 -8.69
CA LYS A 9 -20.53 -5.44 -8.86
C LYS A 9 -19.91 -5.47 -10.24
N GLU A 10 -20.48 -4.71 -11.17
CA GLU A 10 -19.86 -4.50 -12.47
C GLU A 10 -18.40 -4.07 -12.26
N PRO A 11 -17.47 -4.59 -13.08
CA PRO A 11 -16.06 -4.26 -12.93
C PRO A 11 -15.87 -2.75 -13.08
N TYR A 12 -15.15 -2.14 -12.13
CA TYR A 12 -14.80 -0.73 -12.22
C TYR A 12 -13.99 -0.47 -13.50
N SER A 13 -14.25 0.66 -14.17
CA SER A 13 -13.44 1.03 -15.33
C SER A 13 -11.97 1.24 -14.95
N LEU A 14 -11.05 1.01 -15.89
CA LEU A 14 -9.62 1.18 -15.67
C LEU A 14 -9.28 2.60 -15.16
N GLU A 15 -9.96 3.62 -15.66
CA GLU A 15 -9.79 5.01 -15.21
C GLU A 15 -10.25 5.22 -13.77
N ILE A 16 -11.34 4.56 -13.35
CA ILE A 16 -11.82 4.60 -11.96
C ILE A 16 -10.80 3.92 -11.04
N ILE A 17 -10.27 2.78 -11.46
CA ILE A 17 -9.20 2.07 -10.72
C ILE A 17 -7.98 2.99 -10.56
N LEU A 18 -7.49 3.55 -11.67
CA LEU A 18 -6.29 4.39 -11.69
C LEU A 18 -6.49 5.71 -10.91
N SER A 19 -7.65 6.35 -11.00
CA SER A 19 -7.98 7.55 -10.22
C SER A 19 -8.20 7.28 -8.73
N THR A 20 -8.54 6.04 -8.36
CA THR A 20 -8.64 5.63 -6.96
C THR A 20 -7.26 5.45 -6.33
N ILE A 21 -6.29 4.92 -7.08
CA ILE A 21 -4.94 4.63 -6.60
C ILE A 21 -3.94 5.77 -6.84
N THR A 22 -4.33 6.80 -7.62
CA THR A 22 -3.51 7.98 -7.91
C THR A 22 -4.20 9.29 -7.55
N THR A 23 -3.40 10.34 -7.39
CA THR A 23 -3.84 11.73 -7.35
C THR A 23 -3.28 12.42 -8.58
N GLN A 24 -4.18 12.94 -9.42
CA GLN A 24 -3.80 13.65 -10.64
C GLN A 24 -3.69 15.15 -10.35
N LYS A 25 -2.55 15.75 -10.72
CA LYS A 25 -2.35 17.20 -10.72
C LYS A 25 -1.53 17.57 -11.95
N ASN A 26 -2.03 18.48 -12.79
CA ASN A 26 -1.37 18.96 -14.01
C ASN A 26 -0.86 17.81 -14.91
N ASN A 27 -1.75 16.89 -15.32
CA ASN A 27 -1.40 15.72 -16.15
C ASN A 27 -0.30 14.79 -15.58
N THR A 28 0.01 14.93 -14.29
CA THR A 28 0.92 14.04 -13.57
C THR A 28 0.13 13.28 -12.51
N ALA A 29 0.10 11.96 -12.63
CA ALA A 29 -0.39 11.06 -11.60
C ALA A 29 0.71 10.79 -10.56
N LYS A 30 0.38 11.06 -9.31
CA LYS A 30 1.17 10.66 -8.14
C LYS A 30 0.45 9.53 -7.42
N LYS A 31 1.20 8.57 -6.90
CA LYS A 31 0.66 7.50 -6.06
C LYS A 31 -0.08 8.09 -4.86
N ARG A 32 -1.35 7.70 -4.66
CA ARG A 32 -2.20 8.16 -3.56
C ARG A 32 -2.10 7.27 -2.34
N LEU A 33 -1.95 5.96 -2.56
CA LEU A 33 -1.91 4.97 -1.49
C LEU A 33 -0.49 4.85 -0.93
N ILE A 34 -0.35 4.93 0.38
CA ILE A 34 0.86 4.47 1.07
C ILE A 34 0.79 2.95 1.05
N PHE A 35 1.50 2.34 0.12
CA PHE A 35 1.53 0.89 -0.05
C PHE A 35 2.96 0.43 -0.28
N ASP A 36 3.47 -0.32 0.70
CA ASP A 36 4.82 -0.85 0.72
C ASP A 36 4.76 -2.34 1.10
N GLN A 37 4.53 -3.17 0.08
CA GLN A 37 4.54 -4.64 0.18
C GLN A 37 5.60 -5.25 -0.75
N GLY A 38 6.78 -4.62 -0.81
CA GLY A 38 7.90 -5.21 -1.54
C GLY A 38 8.27 -6.59 -1.01
N PRO A 39 8.64 -7.54 -1.89
CA PRO A 39 9.14 -8.85 -1.48
C PRO A 39 10.46 -8.78 -0.69
N LEU A 40 11.18 -7.65 -0.75
CA LEU A 40 12.53 -7.50 -0.20
C LEU A 40 12.66 -6.60 1.04
N SER A 41 11.64 -5.84 1.46
CA SER A 41 11.61 -5.07 2.71
C SER A 41 10.39 -4.13 2.70
N GLY A 42 9.24 -4.58 3.19
CA GLY A 42 8.05 -3.74 3.33
C GLY A 42 7.71 -3.44 4.78
N ILE A 43 7.29 -2.20 5.06
CA ILE A 43 6.70 -1.79 6.36
C ILE A 43 5.49 -2.68 6.74
N ALA A 44 4.89 -3.37 5.77
CA ALA A 44 3.76 -4.29 5.97
C ALA A 44 4.08 -5.61 6.71
N SER A 45 5.32 -5.84 7.17
CA SER A 45 5.62 -7.01 8.02
C SER A 45 4.78 -6.97 9.30
N LYS A 46 4.02 -8.06 9.54
CA LYS A 46 3.16 -8.18 10.73
C LYS A 46 3.94 -7.95 12.04
N TRP A 47 5.19 -8.37 12.08
CA TRP A 47 6.09 -8.18 13.22
C TRP A 47 6.52 -6.73 13.42
N VAL A 48 6.78 -6.00 12.33
CA VAL A 48 7.14 -4.57 12.39
C VAL A 48 5.93 -3.75 12.84
N ILE A 49 4.74 -4.03 12.31
CA ILE A 49 3.50 -3.37 12.73
C ILE A 49 3.22 -3.66 14.20
N LEU A 50 3.33 -4.92 14.64
CA LEU A 50 3.10 -5.30 16.04
C LEU A 50 4.08 -4.61 16.98
N PHE A 51 5.37 -4.56 16.61
CA PHE A 51 6.40 -3.86 17.38
C PHE A 51 6.05 -2.38 17.55
N ILE A 52 5.76 -1.67 16.44
CA ILE A 52 5.40 -0.24 16.46
C ILE A 52 4.13 0.00 17.28
N LEU A 53 3.12 -0.88 17.16
CA LEU A 53 1.86 -0.75 17.90
C LEU A 53 2.03 -0.97 19.41
N SER A 54 2.96 -1.85 19.80
CA SER A 54 3.26 -2.14 21.21
C SER A 54 4.15 -1.09 21.88
N LEU A 55 4.89 -0.31 21.10
CA LEU A 55 5.87 0.67 21.56
C LEU A 55 5.27 1.72 22.53
N PRO A 56 4.10 2.32 22.26
CA PRO A 56 3.48 3.28 23.19
C PRO A 56 3.02 2.64 24.49
N ILE A 57 2.58 1.38 24.44
CA ILE A 57 2.15 0.64 25.64
C ILE A 57 3.37 0.34 26.51
N MET A 58 4.47 -0.09 25.91
CA MET A 58 5.73 -0.29 26.62
C MET A 58 6.26 1.02 27.20
N LEU A 59 6.23 2.12 26.44
CA LEU A 59 6.62 3.44 26.93
C LEU A 59 5.73 3.90 28.09
N TYR A 60 4.42 3.72 27.97
CA TYR A 60 3.48 4.04 29.03
C TYR A 60 3.78 3.23 30.30
N ALA A 61 3.91 1.90 30.21
CA ALA A 61 4.23 1.08 31.37
C ALA A 61 5.61 1.40 31.97
N GLY A 62 6.60 1.71 31.12
CA GLY A 62 7.94 2.08 31.53
C GLY A 62 8.02 3.43 32.23
N ILE A 63 7.12 4.37 31.93
CA ILE A 63 7.13 5.73 32.48
C ILE A 63 6.16 5.86 33.67
N PHE A 64 5.00 5.20 33.62
CA PHE A 64 3.95 5.26 34.64
C PHE A 64 4.12 4.15 35.67
N ASN A 65 5.27 4.14 36.37
CA ASN A 65 5.52 3.27 37.51
C ASN A 65 6.06 4.05 38.72
N PRO A 66 6.00 3.49 39.94
CA PRO A 66 6.37 4.22 41.16
C PRO A 66 7.81 4.75 41.15
N VAL A 67 8.75 3.97 40.62
CA VAL A 67 10.18 4.36 40.54
C VAL A 67 10.36 5.59 39.66
N MET A 68 9.70 5.61 38.50
CA MET A 68 9.78 6.72 37.57
C MET A 68 8.99 7.94 38.04
N PHE A 69 7.93 7.77 38.84
CA PHE A 69 7.20 8.87 39.47
C PHE A 69 8.09 9.66 40.44
N GLU A 70 8.91 8.98 41.24
CA GLU A 70 9.88 9.61 42.14
C GLU A 70 10.95 10.41 41.38
N ILE A 71 11.35 9.94 40.20
CA ILE A 71 12.39 10.58 39.37
C ILE A 71 11.83 11.76 38.56
N LEU A 72 10.64 11.61 37.96
CA LEU A 72 10.10 12.56 36.98
C LEU A 72 9.16 13.60 37.59
N GLY A 73 8.48 13.28 38.69
CA GLY A 73 7.54 14.19 39.36
C GLY A 73 6.54 14.85 38.39
N ILE A 74 6.47 16.19 38.42
CA ILE A 74 5.54 16.99 37.59
C ILE A 74 5.82 16.84 36.08
N ALA A 75 7.06 16.50 35.68
CA ALA A 75 7.41 16.30 34.27
C ALA A 75 6.68 15.10 33.63
N GLN A 76 6.12 14.19 34.45
CA GLN A 76 5.35 13.05 33.98
C GLN A 76 4.10 13.46 33.19
N ALA A 77 3.48 14.61 33.47
CA ALA A 77 2.33 15.10 32.72
C ALA A 77 2.71 15.52 31.28
N ILE A 78 3.89 16.12 31.09
CA ILE A 78 4.39 16.48 29.76
C ILE A 78 4.73 15.22 28.97
N ILE A 79 5.37 14.25 29.63
CA ILE A 79 5.73 12.97 29.00
C ILE A 79 4.47 12.17 28.65
N PHE A 80 3.43 12.18 29.51
CA PHE A 80 2.12 11.60 29.20
C PHE A 80 1.58 12.13 27.88
N PHE A 81 1.61 13.46 27.71
CA PHE A 81 1.08 14.12 26.52
C PHE A 81 1.83 13.70 25.25
N VAL A 82 3.16 13.57 25.31
CA VAL A 82 3.98 13.08 24.18
C VAL A 82 3.64 11.64 23.82
N VAL A 83 3.53 10.75 24.81
CA VAL A 83 3.16 9.35 24.58
C VAL A 83 1.75 9.27 23.99
N PHE A 84 0.80 10.04 24.51
CA PHE A 84 -0.55 10.11 23.99
C PHE A 84 -0.61 10.59 22.54
N LEU A 85 0.10 11.67 22.20
CA LEU A 85 0.19 12.15 20.80
C LEU A 85 0.80 11.09 19.88
N SER A 86 1.81 10.35 20.35
CA SER A 86 2.40 9.26 19.58
C SER A 86 1.39 8.12 19.30
N MET A 87 0.53 7.79 20.28
CA MET A 87 -0.55 6.81 20.10
C MET A 87 -1.57 7.29 19.07
N VAL A 88 -1.99 8.55 19.12
CA VAL A 88 -2.91 9.13 18.15
C VAL A 88 -2.33 9.05 16.74
N MET A 89 -1.04 9.33 16.56
CA MET A 89 -0.39 9.21 15.25
C MET A 89 -0.37 7.76 14.73
N ILE A 90 -0.07 6.80 15.60
CA ILE A 90 -0.09 5.38 15.24
C ILE A 90 -1.50 4.95 14.82
N ILE A 91 -2.54 5.39 15.53
CA ILE A 91 -3.94 5.10 15.18
C ILE A 91 -4.29 5.66 13.79
N ILE A 92 -3.86 6.89 13.47
CA ILE A 92 -4.06 7.48 12.14
C ILE A 92 -3.38 6.62 11.06
N VAL A 93 -2.12 6.24 11.27
CA VAL A 93 -1.35 5.42 10.31
C VAL A 93 -2.02 4.06 10.09
N VAL A 94 -2.43 3.38 11.17
CA VAL A 94 -3.15 2.10 11.08
C VAL A 94 -4.48 2.26 10.36
N SER A 95 -5.24 3.32 10.64
CA SER A 95 -6.53 3.58 9.99
C SER A 95 -6.36 3.81 8.49
N VAL A 96 -5.35 4.59 8.09
CA VAL A 96 -4.99 4.79 6.67
C VAL A 96 -4.60 3.46 6.03
N PHE A 97 -3.79 2.64 6.70
CA PHE A 97 -3.38 1.32 6.19
C PHE A 97 -4.56 0.37 5.99
N ILE A 98 -5.49 0.29 6.95
CA ILE A 98 -6.71 -0.52 6.85
C ILE A 98 -7.57 -0.05 5.67
N ASN A 99 -7.78 1.27 5.55
CA ASN A 99 -8.55 1.84 4.45
C ASN A 99 -7.91 1.54 3.08
N ASN A 100 -6.58 1.72 2.96
CA ASN A 100 -5.85 1.42 1.73
C ASN A 100 -5.98 -0.07 1.36
N ASN A 101 -5.85 -0.98 2.32
CA ASN A 101 -6.04 -2.41 2.07
C ASN A 101 -7.47 -2.76 1.65
N LYS A 102 -8.48 -2.10 2.23
CA LYS A 102 -9.88 -2.29 1.82
C LYS A 102 -10.09 -1.84 0.38
N VAL A 103 -9.61 -0.65 0.02
CA VAL A 103 -9.66 -0.12 -1.35
C VAL A 103 -8.97 -1.07 -2.33
N LEU A 104 -7.78 -1.54 -1.99
CA LEU A 104 -7.04 -2.48 -2.84
C LEU A 104 -7.80 -3.79 -3.04
N ARG A 105 -8.43 -4.34 -2.01
CA ARG A 105 -9.23 -5.55 -2.14
C ARG A 105 -10.44 -5.35 -3.07
N GLU A 106 -11.09 -4.20 -3.00
CA GLU A 106 -12.24 -3.89 -3.87
C GLU A 106 -11.80 -3.67 -5.32
N VAL A 107 -10.66 -3.00 -5.54
CA VAL A 107 -10.15 -2.67 -6.86
C VAL A 107 -9.41 -3.83 -7.53
N SER A 108 -8.77 -4.72 -6.75
CA SER A 108 -7.97 -5.83 -7.27
C SER A 108 -8.79 -6.82 -8.10
N SER A 109 -10.07 -7.02 -7.78
CA SER A 109 -10.94 -7.89 -8.57
C SER A 109 -11.13 -7.34 -9.98
N SER A 110 -11.46 -6.05 -10.10
CA SER A 110 -11.61 -5.38 -11.40
C SER A 110 -10.28 -5.24 -12.13
N TRP A 111 -9.17 -5.05 -11.41
CA TRP A 111 -7.83 -5.02 -12.00
C TRP A 111 -7.49 -6.33 -12.74
N ASN A 112 -7.81 -7.48 -12.14
CA ASN A 112 -7.52 -8.78 -12.73
C ASN A 112 -8.28 -9.04 -14.04
N THR A 113 -9.41 -8.36 -14.27
CA THR A 113 -10.11 -8.39 -15.56
C THR A 113 -9.29 -7.72 -16.67
N TYR A 114 -8.50 -6.69 -16.35
CA TYR A 114 -7.67 -5.97 -17.32
C TYR A 114 -6.25 -6.55 -17.44
N PHE A 115 -5.66 -6.95 -16.31
CA PHE A 115 -4.27 -7.44 -16.23
C PHE A 115 -4.18 -8.70 -15.36
N PRO A 116 -4.58 -9.88 -15.88
CA PRO A 116 -4.68 -11.11 -15.07
C PRO A 116 -3.34 -11.62 -14.52
N ASN A 117 -2.23 -11.27 -15.20
CA ASN A 117 -0.89 -11.73 -14.83
C ASN A 117 -0.09 -10.70 -14.01
N VAL A 118 -0.66 -9.53 -13.73
CA VAL A 118 0.03 -8.43 -13.04
C VAL A 118 -0.57 -8.25 -11.66
N ASP A 119 0.19 -8.55 -10.61
CA ASP A 119 -0.25 -8.26 -9.25
C ASP A 119 -0.26 -6.73 -9.01
N LEU A 120 -1.46 -6.19 -8.80
CA LEU A 120 -1.70 -4.78 -8.46
C LEU A 120 -0.82 -4.33 -7.28
N LYS A 121 -0.57 -5.21 -6.31
CA LYS A 121 0.28 -4.89 -5.14
C LYS A 121 1.72 -4.63 -5.54
N LEU A 122 2.24 -5.36 -6.51
CA LEU A 122 3.61 -5.18 -7.01
C LEU A 122 3.72 -3.91 -7.85
N ALA A 123 2.70 -3.61 -8.67
CA ALA A 123 2.60 -2.36 -9.43
C ALA A 123 2.47 -1.12 -8.53
N LEU A 124 1.81 -1.28 -7.39
CA LEU A 124 1.62 -0.23 -6.39
C LEU A 124 2.65 -0.29 -5.26
N SER A 125 3.68 -1.11 -5.30
CA SER A 125 4.68 -1.13 -4.24
C SER A 125 5.62 0.07 -4.37
N SER A 126 6.07 0.63 -3.24
CA SER A 126 7.17 1.62 -3.24
C SER A 126 8.56 0.96 -3.18
N SER A 127 8.60 -0.34 -2.91
CA SER A 127 9.83 -1.12 -2.81
C SER A 127 10.34 -1.57 -4.17
N ALA A 128 11.51 -2.21 -4.20
CA ALA A 128 12.03 -2.86 -5.41
C ALA A 128 11.08 -3.96 -5.90
N THR A 129 10.32 -3.66 -6.94
CA THR A 129 9.45 -4.61 -7.65
C THR A 129 9.72 -4.56 -9.16
N PRO A 130 9.35 -5.61 -9.90
CA PRO A 130 9.45 -5.64 -11.36
C PRO A 130 8.70 -4.49 -12.05
N TYR A 131 7.70 -3.92 -11.37
CA TYR A 131 6.84 -2.86 -11.88
C TYR A 131 7.12 -1.48 -11.25
N LYS A 132 8.31 -1.27 -10.67
CA LYS A 132 8.68 -0.03 -9.96
C LYS A 132 8.44 1.24 -10.78
N ASP A 133 8.59 1.14 -12.11
CA ASP A 133 8.48 2.25 -13.05
C ASP A 133 7.05 2.45 -13.59
N PHE A 134 6.07 1.68 -13.11
CA PHE A 134 4.68 1.74 -13.56
C PHE A 134 4.13 3.17 -13.62
N PHE A 135 4.31 3.98 -12.56
CA PHE A 135 3.80 5.36 -12.55
C PHE A 135 4.48 6.27 -13.56
N LYS A 136 5.73 5.99 -13.94
CA LYS A 136 6.42 6.72 -15.01
C LYS A 136 5.75 6.45 -16.35
N HIS A 137 5.51 5.18 -16.68
CA HIS A 137 4.81 4.77 -17.90
C HIS A 137 3.37 5.27 -17.94
N TYR A 138 2.65 5.20 -16.81
CA TYR A 138 1.30 5.74 -16.72
C TYR A 138 1.25 7.26 -16.95
N ASN A 139 2.23 8.01 -16.42
CA ASN A 139 2.34 9.45 -16.68
C ASN A 139 2.60 9.76 -18.17
N THR A 140 3.40 8.94 -18.85
CA THR A 140 3.59 9.05 -20.30
C THR A 140 2.28 8.78 -21.05
N ALA A 141 1.52 7.76 -20.67
CA ALA A 141 0.21 7.48 -21.27
C ALA A 141 -0.80 8.63 -21.06
N LEU A 142 -0.80 9.25 -19.87
CA LEU A 142 -1.60 10.44 -19.58
C LEU A 142 -1.18 11.65 -20.42
N SER A 143 0.12 11.86 -20.64
CA SER A 143 0.61 12.94 -21.50
C SER A 143 0.20 12.77 -22.97
N LYS A 144 -0.01 11.53 -23.41
CA LYS A 144 -0.56 11.17 -24.73
C LYS A 144 -2.11 11.27 -24.78
N ASN A 145 -2.77 11.60 -23.68
CA ASN A 145 -4.24 11.64 -23.53
C ASN A 145 -4.93 10.31 -23.90
N LEU A 146 -4.27 9.17 -23.64
CA LEU A 146 -4.84 7.84 -23.91
C LEU A 146 -6.00 7.53 -22.93
N SER A 147 -7.04 6.87 -23.43
CA SER A 147 -8.22 6.48 -22.64
C SER A 147 -8.81 5.13 -23.10
N GLY A 148 -9.62 4.51 -22.24
CA GLY A 148 -10.30 3.25 -22.54
C GLY A 148 -9.35 2.13 -22.95
N GLN A 149 -9.67 1.47 -24.06
CA GLN A 149 -8.91 0.33 -24.57
C GLN A 149 -7.47 0.69 -24.97
N THR A 150 -7.25 1.87 -25.58
CA THR A 150 -5.88 2.29 -25.97
C THR A 150 -4.97 2.49 -24.76
N LEU A 151 -5.52 2.98 -23.64
CA LEU A 151 -4.80 3.09 -22.38
C LEU A 151 -4.47 1.70 -21.81
N GLN A 152 -5.42 0.76 -21.87
CA GLN A 152 -5.20 -0.61 -21.41
C GLN A 152 -4.08 -1.29 -22.20
N GLU A 153 -4.09 -1.19 -23.53
CA GLU A 153 -3.10 -1.82 -24.41
C GLU A 153 -1.69 -1.27 -24.18
N GLU A 154 -1.54 0.06 -24.12
CA GLU A 154 -0.27 0.72 -23.82
C GLU A 154 0.25 0.30 -22.42
N LEU A 155 -0.61 0.22 -21.41
CA LEU A 155 -0.19 -0.23 -20.08
C LEU A 155 0.20 -1.72 -20.07
N ALA A 156 -0.50 -2.58 -20.82
CA ALA A 156 -0.15 -3.99 -20.96
C ALA A 156 1.24 -4.18 -21.60
N GLU A 157 1.53 -3.42 -22.65
CA GLU A 157 2.84 -3.43 -23.30
C GLU A 157 3.95 -2.92 -22.35
N ASN A 158 3.67 -1.87 -21.59
CA ASN A 158 4.59 -1.36 -20.58
C ASN A 158 4.84 -2.39 -19.48
N PHE A 159 3.83 -3.13 -19.03
CA PHE A 159 4.02 -4.23 -18.08
C PHE A 159 4.90 -5.34 -18.64
N ALA A 160 4.67 -5.78 -19.88
CA ALA A 160 5.51 -6.78 -20.52
C ALA A 160 6.97 -6.32 -20.65
N THR A 161 7.18 -5.06 -21.03
CA THR A 161 8.52 -4.45 -21.13
C THR A 161 9.22 -4.45 -19.77
N MET A 162 8.53 -3.98 -18.73
CA MET A 162 9.07 -3.98 -17.36
C MET A 162 9.41 -5.38 -16.85
N GLU A 163 8.62 -6.41 -17.19
CA GLU A 163 8.92 -7.80 -16.83
C GLU A 163 10.19 -8.31 -17.51
N VAL A 164 10.40 -7.98 -18.79
CA VAL A 164 11.61 -8.35 -19.53
C VAL A 164 12.83 -7.64 -18.96
N GLU A 165 12.74 -6.34 -18.70
CA GLU A 165 13.83 -5.56 -18.10
C GLU A 165 14.20 -6.05 -16.69
N ASN A 166 13.21 -6.52 -15.93
CA ASN A 166 13.38 -6.99 -14.55
C ASN A 166 13.27 -8.52 -14.43
N GLN A 167 13.61 -9.27 -15.48
CA GLN A 167 13.41 -10.72 -15.56
C GLN A 167 14.08 -11.48 -14.40
N ALA A 168 15.28 -11.06 -13.98
CA ALA A 168 15.98 -11.66 -12.84
C ALA A 168 15.17 -11.54 -11.54
N LEU A 169 14.54 -10.38 -11.30
CA LEU A 169 13.71 -10.14 -10.12
C LEU A 169 12.37 -10.90 -10.22
N MET A 170 11.75 -10.93 -11.41
CA MET A 170 10.55 -11.75 -11.67
C MET A 170 10.78 -13.23 -11.37
N ASN A 171 11.91 -13.78 -11.83
CA ASN A 171 12.27 -15.17 -11.60
C ASN A 171 12.51 -15.44 -10.11
N ALA A 172 13.18 -14.52 -9.40
CA ALA A 172 13.39 -14.65 -7.95
C ALA A 172 12.08 -14.63 -7.15
N ILE A 173 11.13 -13.78 -7.53
CA ILE A 173 9.79 -13.71 -6.90
C ILE A 173 9.02 -15.01 -7.14
N ARG A 174 8.90 -15.45 -8.41
CA ARG A 174 8.20 -16.70 -8.77
C ARG A 174 8.81 -17.93 -8.10
N ALA A 175 10.15 -17.98 -8.00
CA ALA A 175 10.85 -19.07 -7.33
C ALA A 175 10.59 -19.12 -5.82
N ASN A 176 10.30 -17.97 -5.19
CA ASN A 176 9.95 -17.88 -3.77
C ASN A 176 8.47 -18.27 -3.53
N GLU A 177 7.57 -17.88 -4.44
CA GLU A 177 6.15 -18.27 -4.39
C GLU A 177 5.98 -19.80 -4.51
N ASN A 178 6.70 -20.45 -5.42
CA ASN A 178 6.64 -21.91 -5.57
C ASN A 178 7.24 -22.70 -4.39
N LYS A 179 7.92 -22.04 -3.45
CA LYS A 179 8.49 -22.67 -2.24
C LYS A 179 7.61 -22.53 -1.00
N ARG A 180 6.57 -21.70 -1.05
CA ARG A 180 5.61 -21.49 0.04
C ARG A 180 4.40 -22.40 -0.11
#